data_AF-A0A8X6UST2-F1
#
_entry.id   AF-A0A8X6UST2-F1
#
_cell.length_a   1.000
_cell.length_b   1.000
_cell.length_c   1.000
_cell.angle_alpha   90.00
_cell.angle_beta   90.00
_cell.angle_gamma   90.00
#
_symmetry.space_group_name_H-M   'P 1'
#
loop_
_entity.id
_entity.type
_entity.pdbx_description
1 polymer ?
#
loop_
_entity_poly.entity_id
_entity_poly.type
_entity_poly.pdbx_seq_one_letter_code
_entity_poly.pdbx_strand_id
1 'polypeptide(L)'
;MGRDVSRHVRNGHGPKSSASALYEKDIDKVEFHIYKDSSHTFESTAAYLEKKESETEIKCIPFDEIPVTPLAFSPMDFCAFGLLKKALRKRHPRTLNVLWKTLQDE
;
A
#
# COMPACT_ATOMS: atom_id res chain seq x y z
N MET A 1 -43.24 -25.71 1.19
CA MET A 1 -41.97 -26.05 1.88
C MET A 1 -40.84 -25.30 1.18
N GLY A 2 -40.66 -24.01 1.52
CA GLY A 2 -39.58 -23.18 0.97
C GLY A 2 -38.36 -23.28 1.88
N ARG A 3 -37.22 -23.70 1.33
CA ARG A 3 -35.94 -23.70 2.04
C ARG A 3 -35.33 -22.31 1.94
N ASP A 4 -35.38 -21.58 3.04
CA ASP A 4 -34.59 -20.39 3.28
C ASP A 4 -33.11 -20.81 3.46
N VAL A 5 -32.24 -20.37 2.56
CA VAL A 5 -30.79 -20.59 2.65
C VAL A 5 -30.15 -19.23 2.82
N SER A 6 -30.24 -18.71 4.04
CA SER A 6 -29.47 -17.56 4.48
C SER A 6 -27.99 -17.94 4.48
N ARG A 7 -27.28 -17.62 3.38
CA ARG A 7 -25.82 -17.75 3.31
C ARG A 7 -25.20 -16.60 4.07
N HIS A 8 -24.64 -16.97 5.22
CA HIS A 8 -23.77 -16.17 6.06
C HIS A 8 -22.60 -15.59 5.22
N VAL A 9 -22.69 -14.30 4.89
CA VAL A 9 -21.56 -13.53 4.37
C VAL A 9 -20.59 -13.36 5.54
N ARG A 10 -19.50 -14.14 5.52
CA ARG A 10 -18.36 -13.90 6.41
C ARG A 10 -17.69 -12.60 5.97
N ASN A 11 -18.06 -11.51 6.64
CA ASN A 11 -17.31 -10.27 6.61
C ASN A 11 -15.91 -10.54 7.19
N GLY A 12 -14.92 -10.67 6.32
CA GLY A 12 -13.52 -10.64 6.69
C GLY A 12 -13.13 -9.24 7.15
N HIS A 13 -13.47 -8.89 8.40
CA HIS A 13 -12.77 -7.84 9.13
C HIS A 13 -11.59 -8.51 9.85
N GLY A 14 -10.46 -8.61 9.13
CA GLY A 14 -9.18 -8.65 9.83
C GLY A 14 -9.01 -7.34 10.61
N PRO A 15 -8.23 -7.31 11.71
CA PRO A 15 -7.99 -6.09 12.44
C PRO A 15 -7.38 -5.06 11.48
N LYS A 16 -8.11 -3.97 11.22
CA LYS A 16 -7.54 -2.80 10.57
C LYS A 16 -6.53 -2.25 11.57
N SER A 17 -5.24 -2.62 11.46
CA SER A 17 -4.22 -1.90 12.22
C SER A 17 -4.17 -0.50 11.61
N SER A 18 -4.79 0.47 12.26
CA SER A 18 -4.60 1.87 11.90
C SER A 18 -3.12 2.19 12.09
N ALA A 19 -2.60 3.15 11.32
CA ALA A 19 -1.24 3.63 11.53
C ALA A 19 -1.04 4.09 12.99
N SER A 20 -2.06 4.68 13.59
CA SER A 20 -2.11 5.05 15.00
C SER A 20 -1.89 3.84 15.95
N ALA A 21 -2.30 2.63 15.56
CA ALA A 21 -2.08 1.42 16.37
C ALA A 21 -0.63 0.90 16.26
N LEU A 22 0.07 1.18 15.16
CA LEU A 22 1.45 0.72 14.93
C LEU A 22 2.50 1.73 15.39
N TYR A 23 2.19 3.01 15.25
CA TYR A 23 3.13 4.11 15.48
C TYR A 23 2.69 5.04 16.60
N GLU A 24 1.76 4.60 17.46
CA GLU A 24 1.11 5.32 18.58
C GLU A 24 1.82 6.60 19.08
N LYS A 25 3.11 6.52 19.46
CA LYS A 25 3.88 7.63 20.04
C LYS A 25 4.67 8.48 19.04
N ASP A 26 4.85 7.99 17.82
CA ASP A 26 5.66 8.57 16.75
C ASP A 26 4.84 8.79 15.48
N ILE A 27 3.50 8.77 15.57
CA ILE A 27 2.60 8.94 14.41
C ILE A 27 2.83 10.29 13.72
N ASP A 28 3.23 11.30 14.48
CA ASP A 28 3.60 12.64 14.01
C ASP A 28 4.90 12.67 13.18
N LYS A 29 5.70 11.61 13.26
CA LYS A 29 6.94 11.41 12.48
C LYS A 29 6.74 10.48 11.29
N VAL A 30 5.56 9.91 11.13
CA VAL A 30 5.22 9.09 9.97
C VAL A 30 4.73 10.00 8.87
N GLU A 31 5.29 9.82 7.68
CA GLU A 31 4.91 10.58 6.50
C GLU A 31 4.67 9.65 5.31
N PHE A 32 3.66 9.96 4.51
CA PHE A 32 3.43 9.31 3.23
C PHE A 32 4.37 9.90 2.17
N HIS A 33 5.30 9.08 1.72
CA HIS A 33 6.15 9.39 0.57
C HIS A 33 5.55 8.78 -0.70
N ILE A 34 5.27 9.62 -1.70
CA ILE A 34 4.66 9.22 -2.98
C ILE A 34 5.56 9.66 -4.11
N TYR A 35 5.88 8.75 -5.03
CA TYR A 35 6.72 9.10 -6.17
C TYR A 35 6.09 10.22 -7.01
N LYS A 36 6.88 11.26 -7.32
CA LYS A 36 6.45 12.36 -8.18
C LYS A 36 6.53 11.92 -9.64
N ASP A 37 5.42 11.43 -10.17
CA ASP A 37 5.18 11.37 -11.61
C ASP A 37 3.92 12.17 -11.99
N SER A 38 3.90 12.65 -13.23
CA SER A 38 2.83 13.45 -13.84
C SER A 38 1.42 12.87 -13.62
N SER A 39 1.30 11.54 -13.55
CA SER A 39 0.03 10.85 -13.28
C SER A 39 -0.39 10.84 -11.79
N HIS A 40 0.54 11.10 -10.87
CA HIS A 40 0.29 11.17 -9.43
C HIS A 40 0.05 12.60 -8.94
N THR A 41 0.28 13.60 -9.79
CA THR A 41 0.05 15.03 -9.47
C THR A 41 -1.31 15.55 -9.97
N PHE A 42 -2.20 14.68 -10.46
CA PHE A 42 -3.57 15.09 -10.81
C PHE A 42 -4.36 15.54 -9.58
N GLU A 43 -5.28 16.48 -9.78
CA GLU A 43 -6.15 17.04 -8.74
C GLU A 43 -6.93 15.96 -7.97
N SER A 44 -7.38 14.92 -8.66
CA SER A 44 -8.04 13.77 -8.03
C SER A 44 -7.14 12.99 -7.07
N THR A 45 -5.84 12.93 -7.35
CA THR A 45 -4.86 12.30 -6.45
C THR A 45 -4.60 13.19 -5.25
N ALA A 46 -4.46 14.50 -5.43
CA ALA A 46 -4.33 15.45 -4.32
C ALA A 46 -5.53 15.38 -3.36
N ALA A 47 -6.76 15.42 -3.89
CA ALA A 47 -7.98 15.28 -3.07
C ALA A 47 -8.07 13.93 -2.35
N TYR A 48 -7.57 12.86 -2.98
CA TYR A 48 -7.48 11.55 -2.33
C TYR A 48 -6.48 11.54 -1.17
N LEU A 49 -5.35 12.22 -1.32
CA LEU A 49 -4.33 12.32 -0.28
C LEU A 49 -4.80 13.15 0.91
N GLU A 50 -5.40 14.32 0.68
CA GLU A 50 -6.00 15.12 1.76
C GLU A 50 -7.02 14.30 2.56
N LYS A 51 -7.88 13.56 1.86
CA LYS A 51 -8.81 12.63 2.51
C LYS A 51 -8.06 11.58 3.33
N LYS A 52 -6.98 11.00 2.81
CA LYS A 52 -6.19 9.99 3.55
C LYS A 52 -5.47 10.56 4.76
N GLU A 53 -4.94 11.77 4.68
CA GLU A 53 -4.36 12.44 5.84
C GLU A 53 -5.39 12.60 6.95
N SER A 54 -6.60 13.06 6.62
CA SER A 54 -7.69 13.20 7.61
C SER A 54 -8.16 11.86 8.20
N GLU A 55 -8.14 10.77 7.42
CA GLU A 55 -8.55 9.44 7.89
C GLU A 55 -7.48 8.74 8.75
N THR A 56 -6.21 9.05 8.53
CA THR A 56 -5.08 8.29 9.11
C THR A 56 -4.21 9.10 10.06
N GLU A 57 -4.38 10.42 10.11
CA GLU A 57 -3.56 11.39 10.85
C GLU A 57 -2.08 11.42 10.40
N ILE A 58 -1.72 10.68 9.35
CA ILE A 58 -0.39 10.69 8.74
C ILE A 58 -0.35 11.80 7.70
N LYS A 59 0.70 12.63 7.73
CA LYS A 59 0.91 13.69 6.75
C LYS A 59 1.51 13.13 5.46
N CYS A 60 1.16 13.70 4.31
CA CYS A 60 1.82 13.44 3.04
C CYS A 60 2.94 14.46 2.84
N ILE A 61 4.07 13.99 2.30
CA ILE A 61 5.14 14.88 1.88
C ILE A 61 4.66 15.66 0.65
N PRO A 62 4.74 17.00 0.65
CA PRO A 62 4.37 17.81 -0.51
C PRO A 62 5.16 17.39 -1.76
N PHE A 63 4.50 17.31 -2.92
CA PHE A 63 5.16 16.91 -4.16
C PHE A 63 6.37 17.78 -4.55
N ASP A 64 6.42 19.03 -4.10
CA ASP A 64 7.55 19.93 -4.37
C ASP A 64 8.79 19.64 -3.52
N GLU A 65 8.62 18.96 -2.40
CA GLU A 65 9.70 18.50 -1.53
C GLU A 65 10.26 17.14 -1.97
N ILE A 66 9.52 16.42 -2.82
CA ILE A 66 9.94 15.12 -3.36
C ILE A 66 10.90 15.36 -4.52
N PRO A 67 12.18 14.99 -4.39
CA PRO A 67 13.15 15.22 -5.44
C PRO A 67 12.78 14.41 -6.68
N VAL A 68 12.79 15.06 -7.85
CA VAL A 68 12.66 14.39 -9.16
C VAL A 68 13.93 13.58 -9.39
N THR A 69 13.98 12.42 -8.75
CA THR A 69 15.15 11.55 -8.71
C THR A 69 14.82 10.21 -9.35
N PRO A 70 15.80 9.54 -9.97
CA PRO A 70 15.58 8.22 -10.54
C PRO A 70 15.14 7.25 -9.44
N LEU A 71 14.32 6.26 -9.82
CA LEU A 71 13.71 5.19 -9.00
C LEU A 71 14.60 4.55 -7.90
N ALA A 72 15.91 4.78 -7.89
CA ALA A 72 16.84 4.25 -6.90
C ALA A 72 16.74 4.88 -5.49
N PHE A 73 16.05 6.01 -5.30
CA PHE A 73 16.00 6.69 -4.00
C PHE A 73 14.81 6.30 -3.11
N SER A 74 13.81 5.62 -3.66
CA SER A 74 12.70 5.08 -2.86
C SER A 74 13.16 3.80 -2.14
N PRO A 75 13.02 3.71 -0.81
CA PRO A 75 13.29 2.47 -0.08
C PRO A 75 12.48 1.28 -0.62
N MET A 76 11.28 1.54 -1.15
CA MET A 76 10.44 0.50 -1.75
C MET A 76 11.05 -0.04 -3.04
N ASP A 77 11.56 0.83 -3.91
CA ASP A 77 12.15 0.42 -5.19
C ASP A 77 13.50 -0.27 -5.01
N PHE A 78 14.34 0.22 -4.10
CA PHE A 78 15.66 -0.37 -3.83
C PHE A 78 15.57 -1.65 -3.00
N CYS A 79 14.91 -1.62 -1.83
CA CYS A 79 14.86 -2.76 -0.92
C CYS A 79 13.71 -3.71 -1.25
N ALA A 80 12.47 -3.22 -1.22
CA ALA A 80 11.30 -4.10 -1.26
C ALA A 80 11.15 -4.81 -2.62
N PHE A 81 11.12 -4.08 -3.74
CA PHE A 81 11.02 -4.69 -5.05
C PHE A 81 12.27 -5.48 -5.45
N GLY A 82 13.45 -5.08 -4.97
CA GLY A 82 14.68 -5.86 -5.15
C GLY A 82 14.58 -7.25 -4.53
N LEU A 83 14.16 -7.32 -3.26
CA LEU A 83 13.94 -8.57 -2.55
C LEU A 83 12.79 -9.39 -3.17
N LEU A 84 11.68 -8.74 -3.50
CA LEU A 84 10.54 -9.39 -4.13
C LEU A 84 10.92 -10.04 -5.47
N LYS A 85 11.64 -9.32 -6.34
CA LYS A 85 12.15 -9.88 -7.60
C LYS A 85 13.04 -11.10 -7.38
N LYS A 86 13.86 -11.09 -6.33
CA LYS A 86 14.71 -12.24 -5.97
C LYS A 86 13.87 -13.44 -5.53
N ALA A 87 12.84 -13.23 -4.71
CA ALA A 87 11.92 -14.27 -4.27
C ALA A 87 11.12 -14.86 -5.44
N LEU A 88 10.55 -14.00 -6.30
CA LEU A 88 9.83 -14.41 -7.50
C LEU A 88 10.72 -15.20 -8.46
N ARG A 89 11.97 -14.75 -8.66
CA ARG A 89 12.95 -15.49 -9.47
C ARG A 89 13.23 -16.88 -8.90
N LYS A 90 13.26 -17.06 -7.58
CA LYS A 90 13.49 -18.37 -6.95
C LYS A 90 12.29 -19.31 -7.12
N ARG A 91 11.07 -18.80 -6.97
CA ARG A 91 9.83 -19.59 -7.01
C ARG A 91 9.30 -19.85 -8.43
N HIS A 92 9.74 -19.06 -9.43
CA HIS A 92 9.38 -19.19 -10.84
C HIS A 92 7.85 -19.36 -11.09
N PRO A 93 6.99 -18.45 -10.59
CA PRO A 93 5.57 -18.54 -10.85
C PRO A 93 5.30 -18.47 -12.37
N ARG A 94 4.54 -19.43 -12.90
CA ARG A 94 4.22 -19.54 -14.34
C ARG A 94 2.85 -19.00 -14.71
N THR A 95 2.01 -18.69 -13.73
CA THR A 95 0.65 -18.18 -13.93
C THR A 95 0.36 -17.03 -12.98
N LEU A 96 -0.57 -16.15 -13.35
CA LEU A 96 -0.97 -15.02 -12.51
C LEU A 96 -1.54 -15.45 -11.15
N ASN A 97 -2.28 -16.57 -11.11
CA ASN A 97 -2.81 -17.10 -9.85
C ASN A 97 -1.68 -17.56 -8.91
N VAL A 98 -0.66 -18.24 -9.45
CA VAL A 98 0.50 -18.66 -8.67
C VAL A 98 1.35 -17.46 -8.25
N LEU A 99 1.47 -16.45 -9.11
CA LEU A 99 2.13 -15.18 -8.76
C LEU A 99 1.41 -14.49 -7.60
N TRP A 100 0.09 -14.31 -7.69
CA TRP A 100 -0.70 -13.67 -6.63
C TRP A 100 -0.54 -14.37 -5.28
N LYS A 101 -0.65 -15.71 -5.26
CA LYS A 101 -0.39 -16.48 -4.03
C LYS A 101 1.03 -16.29 -3.52
N THR A 102 2.01 -16.30 -4.42
CA THR A 102 3.41 -16.07 -4.05
C THR A 102 3.62 -14.69 -3.42
N LEU A 103 2.94 -13.65 -3.92
CA LEU A 103 3.01 -12.29 -3.36
C LEU A 103 2.35 -12.19 -1.97
N GLN A 104 1.39 -13.05 -1.64
CA GLN A 104 0.75 -13.09 -0.32
C GLN A 104 1.59 -13.84 0.72
N ASP A 105 2.47 -14.73 0.27
CA ASP A 105 3.37 -15.56 1.10
C ASP A 105 4.71 -14.88 1.41
N GLU A 106 5.01 -13.73 0.78
CA GLU A 106 6.20 -12.90 1.03
C GLU A 106 5.83 -11.72 1.93
#